data_AF-X0X6V2-F1
#
_entry.id   AF-X0X6V2-F1
#
_cell.length_a   1.000
_cell.length_b   1.000
_cell.length_c   1.000
_cell.angle_alpha   90.00
_cell.angle_beta   90.00
_cell.angle_gamma   90.00
#
_symmetry.space_group_name_H-M   'P 1'
#
loop_
_entity.id
_entity.type
_entity.pdbx_description
1 polymer ?
#
loop_
_entity_poly.entity_id
_entity_poly.type
_entity_poly.pdbx_seq_one_letter_code
_entity_poly.pdbx_strand_id
1 'polypeptide(L)' 'LNGSKLFVPDGKHICIWALQSMMPVFPILNEKDKLEDKHWVKSVKNFMCPDPKGKVLFRLEVENDKS' A
#
# COMPACT_ATOMS: atom_id res chain seq x y z
N LEU A 1 -12.09 1.43 -14.00
CA LEU A 1 -10.72 1.92 -14.30
C LEU A 1 -10.25 3.07 -13.40
N ASN A 2 -11.07 3.62 -12.49
CA ASN A 2 -10.64 4.77 -11.66
C ASN A 2 -9.68 4.43 -10.51
N GLY A 3 -9.57 3.16 -10.08
CA GLY A 3 -8.74 2.75 -8.93
C GLY A 3 -7.29 2.34 -9.23
N SER A 4 -6.74 2.72 -10.38
CA SER A 4 -5.39 2.27 -10.82
C SER A 4 -4.48 3.42 -11.22
N LYS A 5 -4.62 4.57 -10.55
CA LYS A 5 -3.81 5.76 -10.79
C LYS A 5 -2.84 5.95 -9.64
N LEU A 6 -1.58 6.22 -9.97
CA LEU A 6 -0.57 6.68 -9.02
C LEU A 6 -0.48 8.20 -9.13
N PHE A 7 -0.83 8.90 -8.07
CA PHE A 7 -0.62 10.35 -7.97
C PHE A 7 0.65 10.63 -7.16
N VAL A 8 1.55 11.42 -7.73
CA VAL A 8 2.75 11.91 -7.05
C VAL A 8 2.70 13.43 -7.10
N PRO A 9 2.77 14.14 -5.96
CA PRO A 9 2.71 15.59 -5.94
C PRO A 9 3.83 16.24 -6.77
N ASP A 10 3.59 17.45 -7.27
CA ASP A 10 4.57 18.17 -8.08
C ASP A 10 5.90 18.36 -7.35
N GLY A 11 7.00 18.15 -8.08
CA GLY A 11 8.37 18.22 -7.55
C GLY A 11 8.71 17.13 -6.53
N LYS A 12 7.83 16.13 -6.33
CA LYS A 12 8.11 14.94 -5.52
C LYS A 12 8.40 13.75 -6.39
N HIS A 13 9.05 12.76 -5.77
CA HIS A 13 9.36 11.48 -6.39
C HIS A 13 8.97 10.35 -5.46
N ILE A 14 8.65 9.21 -6.05
CA ILE A 14 8.45 7.95 -5.34
C ILE A 14 9.61 7.01 -5.63
N CYS A 15 10.07 6.27 -4.62
CA CYS A 15 11.06 5.24 -4.82
C CYS A 15 10.42 4.05 -5.56
N ILE A 16 10.92 3.76 -6.76
CA ILE A 16 10.35 2.70 -7.61
C ILE A 16 10.52 1.31 -7.00
N TRP A 17 11.63 1.04 -6.31
CA TRP A 17 11.88 -0.22 -5.61
C TRP A 17 10.88 -0.44 -4.46
N ALA A 18 10.63 0.62 -3.71
CA ALA A 18 9.69 0.60 -2.61
C ALA A 18 8.26 0.36 -3.13
N LEU A 19 7.87 1.02 -4.24
CA LEU A 19 6.58 0.82 -4.89
C LEU A 19 6.43 -0.61 -5.44
N GLN A 20 7.41 -1.13 -6.17
CA GLN A 20 7.40 -2.49 -6.72
C GLN A 20 7.21 -3.53 -5.61
N SER A 21 7.90 -3.36 -4.48
CA SER A 21 7.78 -4.26 -3.33
C SER A 21 6.38 -4.27 -2.71
N MET A 22 5.62 -3.17 -2.85
CA MET A 22 4.24 -3.07 -2.35
C MET A 22 3.19 -3.63 -3.29
N MET A 23 3.47 -3.74 -4.59
CA MET A 23 2.47 -4.15 -5.59
C MET A 23 1.70 -5.44 -5.20
N PRO A 24 2.33 -6.49 -4.63
CA PRO A 24 1.61 -7.70 -4.22
C PRO A 24 0.66 -7.50 -3.03
N VAL A 25 0.85 -6.43 -2.23
CA VAL A 25 0.05 -6.16 -1.03
C VAL A 25 -1.27 -5.49 -1.38
N PHE A 26 -1.32 -4.68 -2.45
CA PHE A 26 -2.53 -3.92 -2.80
C PHE A 26 -3.79 -4.78 -3.02
N PRO A 27 -3.73 -5.92 -3.75
CA PRO A 27 -4.91 -6.77 -3.91
C PRO A 27 -5.41 -7.35 -2.58
N ILE A 28 -4.48 -7.82 -1.73
CA ILE A 28 -4.78 -8.42 -0.43
C ILE A 28 -5.38 -7.37 0.51
N LEU A 29 -4.86 -6.15 0.49
CA LEU A 29 -5.37 -5.04 1.29
C LEU A 29 -6.78 -4.63 0.86
N ASN A 30 -7.06 -4.61 -0.44
CA ASN A 30 -8.38 -4.26 -0.99
C ASN A 30 -9.45 -5.31 -0.64
N GLU A 31 -9.07 -6.58 -0.50
CA GLU A 31 -9.97 -7.67 -0.14
C GLU A 31 -9.90 -8.06 1.34
N LYS A 32 -9.24 -7.26 2.18
CA LYS A 32 -8.94 -7.61 3.58
C LYS A 32 -10.17 -8.03 4.39
N ASP A 33 -11.35 -7.50 4.08
CA ASP A 33 -12.59 -7.79 4.80
C ASP A 33 -13.14 -9.18 4.49
N LYS A 34 -12.76 -9.78 3.35
CA LYS A 34 -13.12 -11.17 2.96
C LYS A 34 -12.22 -12.22 3.63
N LEU A 35 -11.10 -11.82 4.22
CA LEU A 35 -10.13 -12.72 4.84
C LEU A 35 -10.53 -13.08 6.27
N GLU A 36 -9.94 -14.14 6.81
CA GLU A 36 -10.10 -14.49 8.22
C GLU A 36 -9.67 -13.34 9.15
N ASP A 37 -10.32 -13.20 10.31
CA ASP A 37 -10.04 -12.10 11.25
C ASP A 37 -8.61 -12.07 11.77
N LYS A 38 -7.95 -13.23 11.82
CA LYS A 38 -6.55 -13.36 12.25
C LYS A 38 -5.54 -13.11 11.14
N HIS A 39 -5.99 -12.82 9.91
CA HIS A 39 -5.08 -12.58 8.81
C HIS A 39 -4.27 -11.30 9.06
N TRP A 40 -2.95 -11.39 8.91
CA TRP A 40 -2.00 -10.31 9.26
C TRP A 40 -2.34 -8.96 8.61
N VAL A 41 -2.88 -8.97 7.39
CA VAL A 41 -3.21 -7.75 6.65
C VAL A 41 -4.27 -6.89 7.35
N LYS A 42 -5.11 -7.48 8.21
CA LYS A 42 -6.14 -6.75 8.96
C LYS A 42 -5.53 -5.85 10.05
N SER A 43 -4.34 -6.18 10.56
CA SER A 43 -3.66 -5.43 11.62
C SER A 43 -2.50 -4.57 11.11
N VAL A 44 -2.00 -4.81 9.90
CA VAL A 44 -0.91 -4.04 9.30
C VAL A 44 -1.39 -2.68 8.81
N LYS A 45 -0.75 -1.61 9.31
CA LYS A 45 -0.98 -0.21 8.90
C LYS A 45 0.17 0.40 8.14
N ASN A 46 1.36 -0.18 8.24
CA ASN A 46 2.56 0.35 7.62
C ASN A 46 3.31 -0.76 6.87
N PHE A 47 3.88 -0.42 5.73
CA PHE A 47 4.75 -1.30 4.96
C PHE A 47 6.12 -0.64 4.80
N MET A 48 7.16 -1.36 5.21
CA MET A 48 8.53 -0.89 5.08
C MET A 48 9.15 -1.48 3.81
N CYS A 49 9.84 -0.64 3.04
CA CYS A 49 10.64 -1.10 1.92
C CYS A 49 11.68 -2.13 2.40
N PRO A 50 11.86 -3.26 1.69
CA PRO A 50 12.81 -4.30 2.08
C PRO A 50 14.27 -3.88 1.87
N ASP A 51 14.54 -2.81 1.12
CA ASP A 51 15.90 -2.26 0.96
C ASP A 51 16.39 -1.69 2.30
N PRO A 52 17.48 -2.25 2.88
CA PRO A 52 18.05 -1.77 4.14
C PRO A 52 18.47 -0.29 4.11
N LYS A 53 18.78 0.25 2.92
CA LYS A 53 19.14 1.65 2.70
C LYS A 53 17.93 2.50 2.31
N GLY A 54 16.85 1.87 1.84
CA GLY A 54 15.70 2.52 1.23
C GLY A 54 14.91 3.39 2.21
N LYS A 55 14.85 3.03 3.50
CA LYS A 55 14.18 3.76 4.60
C LYS A 55 12.75 4.28 4.29
N VAL A 56 12.10 3.79 3.24
CA VAL A 56 10.74 4.19 2.86
C VAL A 56 9.76 3.42 3.71
N LEU A 57 8.88 4.15 4.38
CA LEU A 57 7.75 3.61 5.12
C LEU A 57 6.46 4.13 4.48
N PHE A 58 5.63 3.24 4.01
CA PHE A 58 4.30 3.57 3.50
C PHE A 58 3.26 3.34 4.57
N ARG A 59 2.27 4.23 4.62
CA ARG A 59 1.03 4.00 5.36
C ARG A 59 -0.01 3.41 4.41
N LEU A 60 -0.69 2.37 4.86
CA LEU A 60 -1.72 1.67 4.12
C LEU A 60 -3.09 2.06 4.66
N GLU A 61 -3.94 2.59 3.78
CA GLU A 61 -5.32 2.95 4.08
C GLU A 61 -6.20 2.48 2.92
N VAL A 62 -7.36 1.90 3.24
CA VAL A 62 -8.39 1.61 2.23
C VAL A 62 -9.35 2.78 2.28
N GLU A 63 -9.42 3.53 1.19
CA GLU A 63 -10.42 4.56 1.03
C GLU A 63 -11.76 3.89 0.77
N ASN A 64 -12.62 3.89 1.79
CA ASN A 64 -14.00 3.46 1.62
C ASN A 64 -14.70 4.54 0.80
N ASP A 65 -15.23 4.16 -0.37
CA ASP A 65 -16.09 5.01 -1.20
C ASP A 65 -17.34 5.37 -0.40
N LYS A 66 -17.23 6.42 0.43
CA LYS A 66 -18.34 7.14 1.04
C LYS A 66 -18.31 8.54 0.46
N SER A 67 -18.81 8.66 -0.77
CA SER A 67 -19.33 9.91 -1.32
C SER A 67 -20.77 9.71 -1.78
#